data_AF-D1AT90-F1
#
_entry.id   AF-D1AT90-F1
#
_cell.length_a   1.000
_cell.length_b   1.000
_cell.length_c   1.000
_cell.angle_alpha   90.00
_cell.angle_beta   90.00
_cell.angle_gamma   90.00
#
_symmetry.space_group_name_H-M   'P 1'
#
loop_
_entity.id
_entity.type
_entity.pdbx_description
1 polymer ?
#
loop_
_entity_poly.entity_id
_entity_poly.type
_entity_poly.pdbx_seq_one_letter_code
_entity_poly.pdbx_strand_id
1 'polypeptide(L)' 'MEDVIDIKINGEKKSIPAGSSLQYAVVEYGASAPFAVTVNNVLVTKAQYGEYALKNGDAIDIVYPMQGG' A
#
# COMPACT_ATOMS: atom_id res chain seq x y z
N MET A 1 -16.73 -15.36 9.07
CA MET A 1 -15.34 -15.49 8.61
C MET A 1 -14.97 -14.13 8.08
N GLU A 2 -13.88 -13.54 8.57
CA GLU A 2 -13.36 -12.32 7.97
C GLU A 2 -12.58 -12.76 6.73
N ASP A 3 -13.08 -12.40 5.55
CA ASP A 3 -12.33 -12.65 4.31
C ASP A 3 -11.02 -11.87 4.38
N VAL A 4 -9.91 -12.53 4.03
CA VAL A 4 -8.58 -11.91 3.96
C VAL A 4 -8.08 -11.94 2.52
N ILE A 5 -7.25 -10.96 2.17
CA ILE A 5 -6.56 -10.89 0.88
C ILE A 5 -5.06 -10.86 1.12
N ASP A 6 -4.31 -11.49 0.22
CA ASP A 6 -2.85 -11.45 0.25
C ASP A 6 -2.35 -10.35 -0.66
N ILE A 7 -1.56 -9.44 -0.11
CA ILE A 7 -0.92 -8.34 -0.83
C ILE A 7 0.60 -8.45 -0.67
N LYS A 8 1.35 -7.66 -1.44
CA LYS A 8 2.78 -7.48 -1.24
C LYS A 8 3.07 -6.02 -0.94
N ILE A 9 3.84 -5.71 0.09
CA ILE A 9 4.35 -4.36 0.35
C ILE A 9 5.88 -4.40 0.26
N ASN A 10 6.46 -3.68 -0.70
CA ASN A 10 7.89 -3.71 -1.02
C ASN A 10 8.45 -5.14 -1.17
N GLY A 11 7.68 -6.03 -1.78
CA GLY A 11 8.04 -7.45 -1.98
C GLY A 11 7.73 -8.38 -0.80
N GLU A 12 7.40 -7.87 0.38
CA GLU A 12 7.00 -8.67 1.55
C GLU A 12 5.50 -9.02 1.47
N LYS A 13 5.16 -10.30 1.62
CA LYS A 13 3.76 -10.75 1.63
C LYS A 13 3.08 -10.38 2.96
N LYS A 14 1.88 -9.80 2.87
CA LYS A 14 1.01 -9.53 4.02
C LYS A 14 -0.41 -9.98 3.73
N SER A 15 -1.09 -10.45 4.76
CA SER A 15 -2.52 -10.79 4.69
C SER A 15 -3.31 -9.75 5.49
N ILE A 16 -4.26 -9.09 4.83
CA ILE A 16 -5.08 -8.02 5.40
C ILE A 16 -6.57 -8.32 5.19
N PRO A 17 -7.49 -7.73 5.97
CA PRO A 17 -8.93 -7.89 5.76
C PRO A 17 -9.35 -7.48 4.34
N ALA A 18 -10.20 -8.28 3.71
CA ALA A 18 -10.77 -7.98 2.40
C ALA A 18 -11.58 -6.68 2.46
N GLY A 19 -11.48 -5.87 1.40
CA GLY A 19 -12.10 -4.54 1.37
C GLY A 19 -11.30 -3.44 2.08
N SER A 20 -10.15 -3.78 2.67
CA SER A 20 -9.21 -2.77 3.17
C SER A 20 -8.76 -1.81 2.07
N SER A 21 -8.57 -0.55 2.44
CA SER A 21 -8.06 0.46 1.52
C SER A 21 -6.53 0.49 1.51
N LEU A 22 -5.95 1.16 0.51
CA LEU A 22 -4.51 1.43 0.47
C LEU A 22 -4.04 2.18 1.72
N GLN A 23 -4.87 3.10 2.24
CA GLN A 23 -4.57 3.82 3.48
C GLN A 23 -4.36 2.89 4.67
N TYR A 24 -5.14 1.80 4.77
CA TYR A 24 -5.00 0.81 5.83
C TYR A 24 -3.64 0.11 5.73
N ALA A 25 -3.28 -0.40 4.55
CA ALA A 25 -2.02 -1.11 4.33
C ALA A 25 -0.78 -0.21 4.58
N VAL A 26 -0.85 1.06 4.20
CA VAL A 26 0.22 2.05 4.43
C VAL A 26 0.41 2.33 5.93
N VAL A 27 -0.68 2.42 6.70
CA VAL A 27 -0.63 2.60 8.17
C VAL A 27 -0.09 1.36 8.86
N GLU A 28 -0.55 0.18 8.44
CA GLU A 28 -0.07 -1.10 8.98
C GLU A 28 1.41 -1.35 8.68
N TYR A 29 1.90 -0.87 7.52
CA TYR A 29 3.33 -0.87 7.20
C TYR A 29 4.14 0.11 8.06
N GLY A 30 3.52 1.14 8.63
CA GLY A 30 4.20 2.16 9.43
C GLY A 30 5.00 3.17 8.58
N ALA A 31 4.58 3.42 7.34
CA ALA A 31 5.27 4.36 6.47
C ALA A 31 5.28 5.79 7.04
N SER A 32 6.44 6.44 7.04
CA SER A 32 6.62 7.80 7.56
C SER A 32 6.85 8.79 6.43
N ALA A 33 6.07 9.87 6.36
CA ALA A 33 6.24 10.86 5.30
C ALA A 33 7.62 11.55 5.33
N PRO A 34 8.18 11.97 4.18
CA PRO A 34 7.62 11.86 2.83
C PRO A 34 7.89 10.49 2.17
N PHE A 35 6.89 9.98 1.45
CA PHE A 35 7.01 8.80 0.61
C PHE A 35 6.04 8.91 -0.58
N ALA A 36 6.29 8.14 -1.63
CA ALA A 36 5.34 7.89 -2.71
C ALA A 36 4.92 6.41 -2.71
N VAL A 37 3.73 6.13 -3.22
CA VAL A 37 3.18 4.76 -3.29
C VAL A 37 2.79 4.43 -4.71
N THR A 38 3.17 3.25 -5.17
CA THR A 38 2.58 2.64 -6.37
C THR A 38 1.79 1.41 -5.98
N VAL A 39 0.73 1.12 -6.74
CA VAL A 39 0.03 -0.17 -6.70
C VAL A 39 0.10 -0.76 -8.10
N ASN A 40 0.63 -1.98 -8.22
CA ASN A 40 0.88 -2.67 -9.47
C ASN A 40 1.65 -1.81 -10.49
N ASN A 41 2.70 -1.12 -10.03
CA ASN A 41 3.51 -0.17 -10.81
C ASN A 41 2.78 1.11 -11.27
N VAL A 42 1.56 1.37 -10.77
CA VAL A 42 0.81 2.60 -11.04
C VAL A 42 0.89 3.52 -9.82
N LEU A 43 1.33 4.77 -10.02
CA LEU A 43 1.41 5.76 -8.96
C LEU A 43 0.01 6.06 -8.40
N VAL A 44 -0.14 5.95 -7.09
CA VAL A 44 -1.36 6.34 -6.37
C VAL A 44 -1.05 7.57 -5.53
N THR A 45 -1.87 8.60 -5.64
CA THR A 45 -1.69 9.83 -4.87
C THR A 45 -2.33 9.71 -3.48
N LYS A 46 -1.85 10.49 -2.51
CA LYS A 46 -2.37 10.47 -1.13
C LYS A 46 -3.89 10.69 -1.04
N ALA A 47 -4.46 11.50 -1.92
CA ALA A 47 -5.91 11.74 -1.96
C ALA A 47 -6.71 10.46 -2.28
N GLN A 48 -6.12 9.54 -3.04
CA GLN A 48 -6.75 8.29 -3.47
C GLN A 48 -6.60 7.15 -2.44
N TYR A 49 -5.75 7.30 -1.40
CA TYR A 49 -5.44 6.18 -0.50
C TYR A 49 -6.67 5.63 0.23
N GLY A 50 -7.58 6.52 0.65
CA GLY A 50 -8.82 6.12 1.32
C GLY A 50 -9.83 5.43 0.40
N GLU A 51 -9.84 5.82 -0.89
CA GLU A 51 -10.80 5.34 -1.90
C GLU A 51 -10.29 4.11 -2.64
N TYR A 52 -8.98 3.89 -2.68
CA TYR A 52 -8.37 2.76 -3.35
C TYR A 52 -8.61 1.48 -2.56
N ALA A 53 -9.59 0.68 -2.98
CA ALA A 53 -9.85 -0.65 -2.43
C ALA A 53 -8.81 -1.65 -2.93
N LEU A 54 -8.08 -2.28 -2.01
CA LEU A 54 -7.08 -3.30 -2.34
C LEU A 54 -7.74 -4.61 -2.76
N LYS A 55 -7.10 -5.29 -3.69
CA LYS A 55 -7.51 -6.60 -4.19
C LYS A 55 -6.46 -7.64 -3.87
N ASN A 56 -6.90 -8.90 -3.81
CA ASN A 56 -5.99 -10.02 -3.63
C ASN A 56 -4.96 -10.07 -4.77
N GLY A 57 -3.69 -10.17 -4.41
CA GLY A 57 -2.55 -10.16 -5.30
C GLY A 57 -1.94 -8.79 -5.57
N ASP A 58 -2.52 -7.69 -5.08
CA ASP A 58 -1.97 -6.35 -5.30
C ASP A 58 -0.55 -6.22 -4.76
N ALA A 59 0.32 -5.60 -5.56
CA ALA A 59 1.69 -5.26 -5.19
C ALA A 59 1.78 -3.76 -4.92
N ILE A 60 2.13 -3.39 -3.69
CA ILE A 60 2.32 -2.03 -3.23
C ILE A 60 3.82 -1.78 -3.08
N ASP A 61 4.33 -0.71 -3.67
CA ASP A 61 5.69 -0.23 -3.43
C ASP A 61 5.65 1.13 -2.77
N ILE A 62 6.20 1.21 -1.57
CA ILE A 62 6.41 2.45 -0.82
C ILE A 62 7.86 2.87 -1.04
N VAL A 63 8.06 4.07 -1.58
CA VAL A 63 9.40 4.59 -1.89
C VAL A 63 9.62 5.92 -1.20
N TYR A 64 10.79 6.07 -0.59
CA TYR A 64 11.20 7.28 0.09
C TYR A 64 12.07 8.11 -0.85
N PRO A 65 11.85 9.44 -0.94
CA PRO A 65 12.72 10.28 -1.74
C PRO A 65 14.12 10.29 -1.11
N MET A 66 15.14 9.92 -1.89
CA MET A 66 16.52 10.20 -1.51
C MET A 66 16.77 11.68 -1.77
N GLN A 67 16.90 12.49 -0.72
CA GLN A 67 17.41 13.86 -0.90
C GLN A 67 18.88 13.78 -1.32
N GLY A 68 19.15 14.13 -2.58
CA GLY A 68 20.51 14.40 -3.03
C GLY A 68 21.00 15.73 -2.45
N GLY A 69 22.14 15.71 -1.79
CA GLY A 69 22.93 16.90 -1.47
C GLY A 69 23.82 17.28 -2.64
#